data_AF-A0A0S7WZW7-F1
#
_entry.id   AF-A0A0S7WZW7-F1
#
_cell.length_a   1.000
_cell.length_b   1.000
_cell.length_c   1.000
_cell.angle_alpha   90.00
_cell.angle_beta   90.00
_cell.angle_gamma   90.00
#
_symmetry.space_group_name_H-M   'P 1'
#
loop_
_entity.id
_entity.type
_entity.pdbx_description
1 polymer ?
#
loop_
_entity_poly.entity_id
_entity_poly.type
_entity_poly.pdbx_seq_one_letter_code
_entity_poly.pdbx_strand_id
1 'polypeptide(L)'
;MTIKIKKLIFFGIIATLTCFYFSQEVLAEYYSSGTLISGNLLATSTVNSIEYFGYNCTTTATTTLKVQFSQDNTNWYNATHSADTWTELSDGNHLDSDRIGLYGWFADSIFYYKMQFETSNTSTTPVLDEIKIWHNG
;
A
#
# COMPACT_ATOMS: atom_id res chain seq x y z
N MET A 1 64.12 -2.46 -68.72
CA MET A 1 63.90 -1.12 -68.14
C MET A 1 62.94 -1.28 -66.97
N THR A 2 63.42 -1.05 -65.76
CA THR A 2 62.65 -1.08 -64.50
C THR A 2 62.06 0.31 -64.24
N ILE A 3 60.85 0.42 -63.70
CA ILE A 3 60.48 1.24 -62.52
C ILE A 3 58.97 1.11 -62.20
N LYS A 4 58.69 1.05 -60.88
CA LYS A 4 57.46 0.75 -60.13
C LYS A 4 56.49 1.95 -60.03
N ILE A 5 55.23 1.71 -59.59
CA ILE A 5 54.55 2.45 -58.49
C ILE A 5 53.37 1.63 -57.91
N LYS A 6 53.32 1.60 -56.57
CA LYS A 6 52.33 0.96 -55.66
C LYS A 6 51.06 1.81 -55.51
N LYS A 7 49.92 1.20 -55.13
CA LYS A 7 48.87 1.73 -54.21
C LYS A 7 47.95 0.57 -53.77
N LEU A 8 48.06 0.05 -52.54
CA LEU A 8 47.41 0.51 -51.28
C LEU A 8 45.91 0.10 -51.24
N ILE A 9 45.59 -1.11 -50.77
CA ILE A 9 44.97 -1.44 -49.45
C ILE A 9 43.62 -0.75 -49.22
N PHE A 10 42.53 -1.50 -48.96
CA PHE A 10 41.76 -1.34 -47.71
C PHE A 10 40.88 -2.58 -47.40
N PHE A 11 41.17 -3.16 -46.24
CA PHE A 11 40.36 -4.13 -45.51
C PHE A 11 38.97 -3.53 -45.21
N GLY A 12 37.91 -4.31 -45.39
CA GLY A 12 36.57 -3.95 -44.95
C GLY A 12 35.92 -5.11 -44.20
N ILE A 13 36.50 -5.52 -43.07
CA ILE A 13 35.78 -6.35 -42.10
C ILE A 13 34.73 -5.44 -41.47
N ILE A 14 33.47 -5.61 -41.87
CA ILE A 14 32.33 -5.02 -41.17
C ILE A 14 32.16 -5.83 -39.89
N ALA A 15 32.79 -5.36 -38.81
CA ALA A 15 32.45 -5.77 -37.46
C ALA A 15 31.21 -4.98 -37.06
N THR A 16 30.02 -5.54 -37.25
CA THR A 16 28.80 -5.01 -36.62
C THR A 16 28.94 -5.21 -35.12
N LEU A 17 29.41 -4.17 -34.43
CA LEU A 17 29.43 -4.06 -32.98
C LEU A 17 27.98 -3.94 -32.51
N THR A 18 27.34 -5.07 -32.23
CA THR A 18 26.03 -5.08 -31.58
C THR A 18 26.24 -4.69 -30.12
N CYS A 19 26.07 -3.41 -29.82
CA CYS A 19 25.84 -2.97 -28.45
C CYS A 19 24.46 -3.47 -28.02
N PHE A 20 24.40 -4.69 -27.49
CA PHE A 20 23.27 -5.11 -26.66
C PHE A 20 23.42 -4.36 -25.33
N TYR A 21 22.73 -3.24 -25.21
CA TYR A 21 22.49 -2.63 -23.91
C TYR A 21 21.56 -3.59 -23.16
N PHE A 22 22.10 -4.32 -22.20
CA PHE A 22 21.29 -5.05 -21.22
C PHE A 22 20.63 -3.97 -20.37
N SER A 23 19.34 -3.71 -20.60
CA SER A 23 18.56 -2.90 -19.69
C SER A 23 18.46 -3.67 -18.37
N GLN A 24 19.00 -3.12 -17.28
CA GLN A 24 18.67 -3.61 -15.95
C GLN A 24 17.24 -3.15 -15.63
N GLU A 25 16.36 -4.10 -15.35
CA GLU A 25 15.11 -3.82 -14.67
C GLU A 25 15.48 -3.32 -13.25
N VAL A 26 15.27 -2.03 -12.98
CA VAL A 26 15.35 -1.53 -11.61
C VAL A 26 14.08 -2.01 -10.91
N LEU A 27 14.22 -3.01 -10.04
CA LEU A 27 13.13 -3.43 -9.18
C LEU A 27 12.82 -2.29 -8.20
N ALA A 28 11.55 -1.89 -8.12
CA ALA A 28 11.09 -1.00 -7.07
C ALA A 28 11.23 -1.74 -5.73
N GLU A 29 12.02 -1.19 -4.82
CA GLU A 29 12.15 -1.69 -3.46
C GLU A 29 11.28 -0.85 -2.52
N TYR A 30 10.29 -1.50 -1.91
CA TYR A 30 9.38 -0.87 -0.97
C TYR A 30 9.82 -1.13 0.48
N TYR A 31 9.42 -0.25 1.40
CA TYR A 31 9.61 -0.48 2.82
C TYR A 31 8.85 -1.74 3.27
N SER A 32 9.46 -2.52 4.16
CA SER A 32 8.83 -3.72 4.72
C SER A 32 7.72 -3.42 5.73
N SER A 33 7.62 -2.17 6.20
CA SER A 33 6.52 -1.74 7.04
C SER A 33 6.20 -0.24 6.92
N GLY A 34 4.99 0.12 7.31
CA GLY A 34 4.53 1.49 7.37
C GLY A 34 3.29 1.64 8.25
N THR A 35 3.07 2.86 8.74
CA THR A 35 1.88 3.22 9.53
C THR A 35 1.20 4.43 8.92
N LEU A 36 -0.11 4.37 8.80
CA LEU A 36 -0.96 5.47 8.36
C LEU A 36 -1.95 5.80 9.48
N ILE A 37 -2.13 7.08 9.80
CA ILE A 37 -3.11 7.57 10.77
C ILE A 37 -4.06 8.51 10.04
N SER A 38 -5.36 8.34 10.25
CA SER A 38 -6.38 9.19 9.63
C SER A 38 -6.50 10.55 10.31
N GLY A 39 -7.10 11.51 9.59
CA GLY A 39 -7.76 12.63 10.26
C GLY A 39 -9.07 12.21 10.93
N ASN A 40 -9.77 13.15 11.57
CA ASN A 40 -11.11 12.89 12.11
C ASN A 40 -12.09 12.70 10.95
N LEU A 41 -12.62 11.48 10.81
CA LEU A 41 -13.53 11.13 9.70
C LEU A 41 -14.95 11.68 9.86
N LEU A 42 -15.35 12.06 11.08
CA LEU A 42 -16.73 12.45 11.40
C LEU A 42 -16.86 13.92 11.82
N ALA A 43 -15.83 14.73 11.57
CA ALA A 43 -15.73 16.12 12.06
C ALA A 43 -16.90 17.04 11.66
N THR A 44 -17.65 16.69 10.62
CA THR A 44 -18.79 17.49 10.10
C THR A 44 -20.13 16.77 10.19
N SER A 45 -20.17 15.58 10.80
CA SER A 45 -21.35 14.73 10.88
C SER A 45 -21.97 14.77 12.27
N THR A 46 -23.29 14.84 12.36
CA THR A 46 -24.01 14.45 13.58
C THR A 46 -24.14 12.93 13.59
N VAL A 47 -23.68 12.30 14.68
CA VAL A 47 -23.53 10.84 14.76
C VAL A 47 -24.16 10.32 16.05
N ASN A 48 -25.18 9.48 15.91
CA ASN A 48 -25.87 8.79 16.99
C ASN A 48 -25.34 7.38 17.24
N SER A 49 -24.68 6.77 16.27
CA SER A 49 -23.96 5.50 16.41
C SER A 49 -22.95 5.32 15.30
N ILE A 50 -21.83 4.67 15.61
CA ILE A 50 -20.84 4.21 14.62
C ILE A 50 -20.99 2.69 14.54
N GLU A 51 -21.37 2.18 13.38
CA GLU A 51 -21.82 0.79 13.25
C GLU A 51 -20.75 -0.09 12.62
N TYR A 52 -20.17 0.36 11.51
CA TYR A 52 -19.23 -0.46 10.74
C TYR A 52 -18.07 0.34 10.13
N PHE A 53 -16.91 -0.29 10.09
CA PHE A 53 -15.76 0.11 9.31
C PHE A 53 -15.63 -0.79 8.08
N GLY A 54 -15.86 -0.21 6.90
CA GLY A 54 -15.63 -0.86 5.61
C GLY A 54 -14.29 -0.43 5.01
N TYR A 55 -13.66 -1.34 4.28
CA TYR A 55 -12.38 -1.09 3.63
C TYR A 55 -12.28 -1.86 2.31
N ASN A 56 -11.48 -1.36 1.38
CA ASN A 56 -11.06 -2.09 0.20
C ASN A 56 -9.53 -2.04 0.13
N CYS A 57 -8.89 -3.20 0.09
CA CYS A 57 -7.45 -3.30 0.00
C CYS A 57 -7.01 -4.45 -0.91
N THR A 58 -5.80 -4.31 -1.44
CA THR A 58 -5.12 -5.37 -2.17
C THR A 58 -3.83 -5.71 -1.42
N THR A 59 -3.68 -6.96 -1.01
CA THR A 59 -2.51 -7.48 -0.30
C THR A 59 -1.94 -8.71 -1.02
N THR A 60 -0.72 -9.10 -0.67
CA THR A 60 -0.16 -10.39 -1.11
C THR A 60 -0.19 -11.39 0.03
N ALA A 61 0.00 -12.68 -0.24
CA ALA A 61 0.08 -13.71 0.80
C ALA A 61 1.18 -13.47 1.86
N THR A 62 2.15 -12.62 1.56
CA THR A 62 3.25 -12.24 2.47
C THR A 62 3.04 -10.89 3.17
N THR A 63 1.86 -10.28 3.01
CA THR A 63 1.55 -8.94 3.50
C THR A 63 0.39 -8.98 4.49
N THR A 64 0.58 -8.38 5.67
CA THR A 64 -0.45 -8.24 6.70
C THR A 64 -0.86 -6.78 6.82
N LEU A 65 -2.17 -6.53 6.79
CA LEU A 65 -2.78 -5.26 7.13
C LEU A 65 -3.55 -5.41 8.43
N LYS A 66 -3.43 -4.42 9.30
CA LYS A 66 -4.15 -4.42 10.57
C LYS A 66 -4.53 -3.00 10.97
N VAL A 67 -5.64 -2.88 11.69
CA VAL A 67 -6.26 -1.60 12.05
C VAL A 67 -6.45 -1.45 13.56
N GLN A 68 -6.29 -0.21 14.00
CA GLN A 68 -6.71 0.29 15.31
C GLN A 68 -7.63 1.49 15.10
N PHE A 69 -8.44 1.77 16.11
CA PHE A 69 -9.42 2.85 16.11
C PHE A 69 -9.24 3.72 17.35
N SER A 70 -9.72 4.96 17.30
CA SER A 70 -9.66 5.92 18.42
C SER A 70 -10.75 6.99 18.32
N GLN A 71 -11.19 7.53 19.47
CA GLN A 71 -12.04 8.75 19.55
C GLN A 71 -11.33 9.94 20.21
N ASP A 72 -10.05 9.81 20.53
CA ASP A 72 -9.26 10.88 21.16
C ASP A 72 -7.88 11.08 20.50
N ASN A 73 -7.60 10.31 19.45
CA ASN A 73 -6.32 10.28 18.72
C ASN A 73 -5.09 9.96 19.60
N THR A 74 -5.31 9.41 20.80
CA THR A 74 -4.27 9.14 21.80
C THR A 74 -4.32 7.69 22.25
N ASN A 75 -5.50 7.22 22.65
CA ASN A 75 -5.76 5.83 23.04
C ASN A 75 -6.27 5.05 21.83
N TRP A 76 -5.68 3.89 21.59
CA TRP A 76 -5.94 3.06 20.41
C TRP A 76 -6.43 1.67 20.80
N TYR A 77 -7.45 1.19 20.10
CA TYR A 77 -8.12 -0.07 20.40
C TYR A 77 -8.34 -0.87 19.13
N ASN A 78 -8.42 -2.19 19.24
CA ASN A 78 -8.97 -3.02 18.17
C ASN A 78 -10.50 -2.84 18.06
N ALA A 79 -11.13 -3.49 17.07
CA ALA A 79 -12.58 -3.44 16.85
C ALA A 79 -13.41 -3.87 18.07
N THR A 80 -12.86 -4.72 18.94
CA THR A 80 -13.52 -5.26 20.13
C THR A 80 -13.10 -4.54 21.43
N HIS A 81 -12.63 -3.29 21.35
CA HIS A 81 -12.28 -2.44 22.50
C HIS A 81 -11.12 -2.95 23.38
N SER A 82 -10.23 -3.78 22.85
CA SER A 82 -9.00 -4.18 23.54
C SER A 82 -7.88 -3.17 23.27
N ALA A 83 -7.39 -2.53 24.33
CA ALA A 83 -6.38 -1.47 24.25
C ALA A 83 -5.05 -1.96 23.69
N ASP A 84 -4.41 -1.15 22.84
CA ASP A 84 -3.11 -1.39 22.21
C ASP A 84 -3.00 -2.72 21.44
N THR A 85 -4.14 -3.30 21.07
CA THR A 85 -4.23 -4.48 20.20
C THR A 85 -4.76 -4.11 18.83
N TRP A 86 -4.55 -4.98 17.84
CA TRP A 86 -4.92 -4.74 16.45
C TRP A 86 -6.05 -5.66 16.00
N THR A 87 -6.84 -5.21 15.03
CA THR A 87 -7.74 -6.05 14.23
C THR A 87 -7.07 -6.36 12.91
N GLU A 88 -6.84 -7.63 12.59
CA GLU A 88 -6.29 -8.05 11.29
C GLU A 88 -7.33 -7.90 10.18
N LEU A 89 -6.86 -7.50 9.00
CA LEU A 89 -7.68 -7.32 7.80
C LEU A 89 -7.35 -8.42 6.78
N SER A 90 -8.37 -8.83 6.03
CA SER A 90 -8.21 -9.74 4.90
C SER A 90 -8.11 -8.96 3.59
N ASP A 91 -7.51 -9.58 2.58
CA ASP A 91 -7.48 -9.04 1.21
C ASP A 91 -8.91 -8.84 0.65
N GLY A 92 -9.08 -7.83 -0.22
CA GLY A 92 -10.27 -7.62 -1.02
C GLY A 92 -11.17 -6.45 -0.59
N ASN A 93 -12.40 -6.48 -1.13
CA ASN A 93 -13.41 -5.44 -0.94
C ASN A 93 -14.40 -5.83 0.16
N HIS A 94 -14.33 -5.10 1.27
CA HIS A 94 -15.18 -5.22 2.47
C HIS A 94 -15.96 -3.93 2.74
N LEU A 95 -16.33 -3.18 1.69
CA LEU A 95 -17.06 -1.90 1.83
C LEU A 95 -18.54 -2.11 2.19
N ASP A 96 -19.17 -3.15 1.65
CA ASP A 96 -20.62 -3.41 1.77
C ASP A 96 -20.96 -4.79 2.40
N SER A 97 -20.06 -5.76 2.34
CA SER A 97 -20.14 -7.08 3.00
C SER A 97 -18.91 -7.33 3.86
N ASP A 98 -19.02 -8.16 4.89
CA ASP A 98 -17.89 -8.55 5.78
C ASP A 98 -17.12 -7.38 6.41
N ARG A 99 -17.81 -6.24 6.57
CA ARG A 99 -17.32 -5.06 7.29
C ARG A 99 -16.98 -5.39 8.74
N ILE A 100 -16.06 -4.63 9.31
CA ILE A 100 -15.74 -4.71 10.73
C ILE A 100 -16.86 -4.04 11.53
N GLY A 101 -17.51 -4.80 12.43
CA GLY A 101 -18.45 -4.26 13.39
C GLY A 101 -17.75 -3.44 14.48
N LEU A 102 -18.27 -2.23 14.75
CA LEU A 102 -17.74 -1.28 15.71
C LEU A 102 -18.62 -1.20 16.98
N TYR A 103 -18.91 -2.35 17.59
CA TYR A 103 -19.74 -2.40 18.78
C TYR A 103 -19.05 -1.78 20.00
N GLY A 104 -19.66 -0.73 20.57
CA GLY A 104 -19.17 -0.05 21.78
C GLY A 104 -18.46 1.28 21.53
N TRP A 105 -18.27 1.67 20.26
CA TRP A 105 -17.77 3.00 19.90
C TRP A 105 -18.86 4.03 20.17
N PHE A 106 -18.49 5.15 20.79
CA PHE A 106 -19.48 6.14 21.21
C PHE A 106 -19.98 6.96 20.03
N ALA A 107 -21.24 7.38 20.15
CA ALA A 107 -21.86 8.37 19.29
C ALA A 107 -21.17 9.73 19.46
N ASP A 108 -20.23 10.04 18.59
CA ASP A 108 -19.53 11.32 18.59
C ASP A 108 -19.12 11.68 17.15
N SER A 109 -18.93 12.97 16.91
CA SER A 109 -18.37 13.52 15.67
C SER A 109 -16.85 13.32 15.60
N ILE A 110 -16.31 12.32 16.32
CA ILE A 110 -14.89 12.03 16.45
C ILE A 110 -14.65 10.54 16.22
N PHE A 111 -13.94 10.23 15.14
CA PHE A 111 -13.50 8.87 14.84
C PHE A 111 -12.22 8.89 14.00
N TYR A 112 -11.20 8.18 14.49
CA TYR A 112 -9.91 8.01 13.83
C TYR A 112 -9.62 6.53 13.63
N TYR A 113 -8.81 6.22 12.63
CA TYR A 113 -8.20 4.91 12.46
C TYR A 113 -6.69 5.04 12.26
N LYS A 114 -5.97 3.97 12.60
CA LYS A 114 -4.55 3.79 12.36
C LYS A 114 -4.34 2.43 11.73
N MET A 115 -3.68 2.39 10.59
CA MET A 115 -3.35 1.18 9.85
C MET A 115 -1.87 0.89 9.97
N GLN A 116 -1.52 -0.39 10.14
CA GLN A 116 -0.16 -0.86 10.00
C GLN A 116 -0.08 -1.86 8.84
N PHE A 117 0.94 -1.67 8.02
CA PHE A 117 1.28 -2.49 6.87
C PHE A 117 2.60 -3.19 7.18
N GLU A 118 2.67 -4.49 6.98
CA GLU A 118 3.89 -5.30 7.17
C GLU A 118 4.00 -6.30 6.02
N THR A 119 5.17 -6.41 5.39
CA THR A 119 5.43 -7.37 4.31
C THR A 119 6.85 -7.94 4.41
N SER A 120 6.99 -9.24 4.15
CA SER A 120 8.31 -9.87 3.96
C SER A 120 8.80 -9.83 2.51
N ASN A 121 7.93 -9.43 1.58
CA ASN A 121 8.27 -9.21 0.17
C ASN A 121 8.28 -7.71 -0.15
N THR A 122 9.46 -7.15 -0.40
CA THR A 122 9.67 -5.73 -0.73
C THR A 122 9.59 -5.41 -2.22
N SER A 123 9.33 -6.42 -3.07
CA SER A 123 9.10 -6.21 -4.52
C SER A 123 7.66 -5.85 -4.86
N THR A 124 6.75 -5.95 -3.89
CA THR A 124 5.32 -5.63 -4.03
C THR A 124 4.87 -4.86 -2.81
N THR A 125 4.03 -3.84 -3.00
CA THR A 125 3.43 -3.08 -1.89
C THR A 125 1.94 -3.40 -1.77
N PRO A 126 1.38 -3.51 -0.55
CA PRO A 126 -0.06 -3.48 -0.39
C PRO A 126 -0.63 -2.13 -0.83
N VAL A 127 -1.91 -2.15 -1.17
CA VAL A 127 -2.69 -0.96 -1.50
C VAL A 127 -3.93 -0.91 -0.60
N LEU A 128 -4.17 0.26 -0.01
CA LEU A 128 -5.43 0.59 0.65
C LEU A 128 -6.16 1.58 -0.26
N ASP A 129 -7.23 1.12 -0.91
CA ASP A 129 -7.93 1.89 -1.94
C ASP A 129 -8.99 2.81 -1.34
N GLU A 130 -9.81 2.27 -0.42
CA GLU A 130 -10.96 2.99 0.12
C GLU A 130 -11.26 2.60 1.56
N ILE A 131 -11.69 3.58 2.36
CA ILE A 131 -12.27 3.40 3.69
C ILE A 131 -13.67 4.03 3.69
N LYS A 132 -14.64 3.34 4.27
CA LYS A 132 -16.01 3.81 4.44
C LYS A 132 -16.49 3.61 5.87
N ILE A 133 -17.03 4.66 6.48
CA ILE A 133 -17.66 4.59 7.81
C ILE A 133 -19.17 4.52 7.64
N TRP A 134 -19.78 3.53 8.29
CA TRP A 134 -21.22 3.40 8.41
C TRP A 134 -21.62 3.90 9.80
N HIS A 135 -22.44 4.94 9.82
CA HIS A 135 -22.91 5.57 11.03
C HIS A 135 -24.36 6.00 10.87
N ASN A 136 -25.09 6.08 11.99
CA ASN A 136 -26.41 6.68 12.03
C ASN A 136 -26.31 8.12 12.56
N GLY A 137 -27.18 9.02 12.08
CA GLY A 137 -27.23 10.43 12.45
C GLY A 137 -28.50 10.82 13.18
#